data_AF-A0A846ZKW3-F1
#
_entry.id   AF-A0A846ZKW3-F1
#
_cell.length_a   1.000
_cell.length_b   1.000
_cell.length_c   1.000
_cell.angle_alpha   90.00
_cell.angle_beta   90.00
_cell.angle_gamma   90.00
#
_symmetry.space_group_name_H-M   'P 1'
#
loop_
_entity.id
_entity.type
_entity.pdbx_description
1 polymer ?
#
loop_
_entity_poly.entity_id
_entity_poly.type
_entity_poly.pdbx_seq_one_letter_code
_entity_poly.pdbx_strand_id
1 'polypeptide(L)'
;MPVFDEDFSAADVGRCMLADTWRSAVSVVPAAVRTQYASADACADVLAALPSLGAVLCHVVDAVPPGAACASRRLWAAHPWLAAMSSTVAVDGYAHVDQNGPCEWLECRQASGRSWMRIVLLPDSDYCAWDALLHGSARSNESSVATTMCATRVAWMRGLRGGGHGRVAVVRFRLHIWAGQSWLSMIDAPVSRLGRVCAEQRARQWHLGKPGSCRVAP
;
A
#
# COMPACT_ATOMS: atom_id res chain seq x y z
N MET A 1 47.40 23.79 -52.77
CA MET A 1 46.12 24.38 -52.35
C MET A 1 44.99 23.59 -52.99
N PRO A 2 44.09 23.02 -52.18
CA PRO A 2 42.65 23.02 -52.45
C PRO A 2 41.91 23.66 -51.26
N VAL A 3 41.16 24.75 -51.45
CA VAL A 3 39.73 24.83 -51.82
C VAL A 3 38.84 24.16 -50.74
N PHE A 4 38.28 25.03 -49.90
CA PHE A 4 37.13 24.77 -49.04
C PHE A 4 35.88 24.67 -49.92
N ASP A 5 35.07 23.64 -49.71
CA ASP A 5 33.66 23.65 -50.05
C ASP A 5 32.89 23.33 -48.77
N GLU A 6 32.18 24.35 -48.28
CA GLU A 6 31.22 24.27 -47.19
C GLU A 6 29.89 23.79 -47.77
N ASP A 7 29.36 22.68 -47.26
CA ASP A 7 27.92 22.45 -47.20
C ASP A 7 27.61 21.51 -46.04
N PHE A 8 27.77 22.04 -44.81
CA PHE A 8 27.28 21.40 -43.59
C PHE A 8 25.88 21.93 -43.30
N SER A 9 24.86 21.22 -43.79
CA SER A 9 23.45 21.51 -43.50
C SER A 9 23.15 21.32 -42.01
N ALA A 10 22.93 22.43 -41.31
CA ALA A 10 22.67 22.51 -39.87
C ALA A 10 21.21 22.17 -39.47
N ALA A 11 20.51 21.33 -40.24
CA ALA A 11 19.07 21.07 -40.01
C ALA A 11 18.72 19.67 -39.48
N ASP A 12 19.65 18.70 -39.46
CA ASP A 12 19.27 17.27 -39.28
C ASP A 12 19.90 16.52 -38.10
N VAL A 13 20.65 17.19 -37.21
CA VAL A 13 21.34 16.52 -36.09
C VAL A 13 20.64 16.71 -34.74
N GLY A 14 19.59 17.52 -34.68
CA GLY A 14 18.99 17.99 -33.42
C GLY A 14 17.83 17.16 -32.85
N ARG A 15 17.30 16.14 -33.54
CA ARG A 15 15.99 15.55 -33.16
C ARG A 15 15.98 14.07 -32.79
N CYS A 16 17.09 13.34 -32.92
CA CYS A 16 17.13 11.90 -32.59
C CYS A 16 17.81 11.53 -31.26
N MET A 17 18.61 12.40 -30.63
CA MET A 17 19.35 12.01 -29.40
C MET A 17 18.58 12.15 -28.07
N LEU A 18 17.44 12.85 -28.04
CA LEU A 18 16.66 13.02 -26.81
C LEU A 18 15.56 11.97 -26.60
N ALA A 19 15.23 11.16 -27.61
CA ALA A 19 14.18 10.14 -27.50
C ALA A 19 14.72 8.78 -27.00
N ASP A 20 15.96 8.43 -27.33
CA ASP A 20 16.54 7.12 -27.03
C ASP A 20 17.16 7.01 -25.64
N THR A 21 17.60 8.13 -25.06
CA THR A 21 18.16 8.16 -23.70
C THR A 21 17.10 7.92 -22.62
N TRP A 22 15.84 8.30 -22.86
CA TRP A 22 14.74 7.96 -21.96
C TRP A 22 14.34 6.48 -22.05
N ARG A 23 14.37 5.85 -23.23
CA ARG A 23 14.00 4.43 -23.37
C ARG A 23 15.04 3.48 -22.78
N SER A 24 16.33 3.79 -22.89
CA SER A 24 17.38 2.98 -22.26
C SER A 24 17.46 3.11 -20.74
N ALA A 25 16.86 4.15 -20.15
CA ALA A 25 16.73 4.29 -18.68
C ALA A 25 15.56 3.46 -18.09
N VAL A 26 14.68 2.88 -18.91
CA VAL A 26 13.48 2.12 -18.44
C VAL A 26 13.80 0.68 -18.02
N SER A 27 15.04 0.20 -18.15
CA SER A 27 15.43 -1.15 -17.72
C SER A 27 16.04 -1.22 -16.31
N VAL A 28 15.75 -0.25 -15.45
CA VAL A 28 15.86 -0.45 -14.00
C VAL A 28 14.44 -0.33 -13.46
N VAL A 29 13.73 -1.45 -13.42
CA VAL A 29 12.51 -1.55 -12.61
C VAL A 29 12.91 -1.11 -11.21
N PRO A 30 12.37 0.00 -10.65
CA PRO A 30 12.73 0.42 -9.31
C PRO A 30 12.51 -0.76 -8.38
N ALA A 31 13.57 -1.14 -7.66
CA ALA A 31 13.51 -2.22 -6.70
C ALA A 31 12.35 -1.95 -5.74
N ALA A 32 11.54 -2.97 -5.49
CA ALA A 32 10.52 -2.88 -4.47
C ALA A 32 11.14 -2.40 -3.16
N VAL A 33 10.66 -1.28 -2.65
CA VAL A 33 11.06 -0.77 -1.34
C VAL A 33 10.17 -1.43 -0.30
N ARG A 34 10.78 -1.91 0.79
CA ARG A 34 10.07 -2.45 1.95
C ARG A 34 10.52 -1.74 3.22
N THR A 35 9.56 -1.21 3.97
CA THR A 35 9.76 -0.66 5.31
C THR A 35 9.01 -1.53 6.30
N GLN A 36 9.68 -2.03 7.34
CA GLN A 36 9.05 -2.94 8.32
C GLN A 36 8.99 -2.32 9.72
N TYR A 37 7.82 -2.43 10.34
CA TYR A 37 7.53 -2.11 11.74
C TYR A 37 7.24 -3.42 12.46
N ALA A 38 8.02 -3.76 13.50
CA ALA A 38 7.97 -5.09 14.12
C ALA A 38 7.75 -5.09 15.64
N SER A 39 7.61 -3.92 16.28
CA SER A 39 7.18 -3.84 17.69
C SER A 39 5.68 -3.57 17.76
N ALA A 40 5.03 -4.01 18.84
CA ALA A 40 3.61 -3.78 19.05
C ALA A 40 3.26 -2.28 19.12
N ASP A 41 4.12 -1.47 19.74
CA ASP A 41 3.96 -0.01 19.80
C ASP A 41 4.14 0.64 18.43
N ALA A 42 5.18 0.27 17.66
CA ALA A 42 5.38 0.82 16.32
C ALA A 42 4.24 0.44 15.37
N CYS A 43 3.72 -0.79 15.48
CA CYS A 43 2.51 -1.20 14.74
C CYS A 43 1.31 -0.34 15.14
N ALA A 44 1.10 -0.12 16.44
CA ALA A 44 0.00 0.70 16.92
C ALA A 44 0.12 2.16 16.47
N ASP A 45 1.32 2.73 16.46
CA ASP A 45 1.57 4.10 16.00
C ASP A 45 1.28 4.25 14.51
N VAL A 46 1.75 3.30 13.68
CA VAL A 46 1.44 3.27 12.24
C VAL A 46 -0.08 3.13 12.00
N LEU A 47 -0.73 2.22 12.73
CA LEU A 47 -2.18 2.02 12.63
C LEU A 47 -2.97 3.27 13.09
N ALA A 48 -2.51 3.95 14.13
CA ALA A 48 -3.10 5.20 14.61
C ALA A 48 -2.89 6.36 13.62
N ALA A 49 -1.84 6.32 12.79
CA ALA A 49 -1.56 7.30 11.75
C ALA A 49 -2.40 7.11 10.47
N LEU A 50 -3.04 5.95 10.26
CA LEU A 50 -3.84 5.65 9.06
C LEU A 50 -4.89 6.71 8.66
N PRO A 51 -5.58 7.42 9.57
CA PRO A 51 -6.52 8.47 9.18
C PRO A 51 -5.90 9.59 8.34
N SER A 52 -4.59 9.82 8.46
CA SER A 52 -3.89 10.85 7.69
C SER A 52 -3.79 10.53 6.19
N LEU A 53 -3.89 9.25 5.80
CA LEU A 53 -3.78 8.81 4.41
C LEU A 53 -5.01 9.19 3.55
N GLY A 54 -6.11 9.63 4.16
CA GLY A 54 -7.34 9.94 3.45
C GLY A 54 -8.04 8.69 2.91
N ALA A 55 -8.41 8.71 1.63
CA ALA A 55 -9.12 7.60 0.99
C ALA A 55 -8.16 6.53 0.49
N VAL A 56 -8.41 5.26 0.83
CA VAL A 56 -7.57 4.11 0.50
C VAL A 56 -8.42 2.91 0.11
N LEU A 57 -7.86 1.98 -0.68
CA LEU A 57 -8.47 0.68 -0.94
C LEU A 57 -8.03 -0.29 0.16
N CYS A 58 -8.95 -0.68 1.02
CA CYS A 58 -8.70 -1.62 2.10
C CYS A 58 -9.23 -3.01 1.72
N HIS A 59 -8.39 -4.03 1.92
CA HIS A 59 -8.81 -5.41 1.84
C HIS A 59 -8.46 -6.15 3.14
N VAL A 60 -9.47 -6.79 3.72
CA VAL A 60 -9.37 -7.56 4.96
C VAL A 60 -9.68 -9.01 4.65
N VAL A 61 -8.75 -9.90 4.94
CA VAL A 61 -9.00 -11.33 4.91
C VAL A 61 -9.67 -11.69 6.24
N ASP A 62 -10.79 -12.41 6.19
CA ASP A 62 -11.43 -12.92 7.40
C ASP A 62 -10.42 -13.80 8.15
N ALA A 63 -9.92 -13.27 9.26
CA ALA A 63 -9.03 -13.99 10.14
C ALA A 63 -9.89 -14.82 11.10
N VAL A 64 -9.68 -16.14 11.11
CA VAL A 64 -10.09 -16.97 12.25
C VAL A 64 -9.27 -16.46 13.44
N PRO A 65 -9.87 -16.03 14.56
CA PRO A 65 -9.11 -15.59 15.72
C PRO A 65 -8.60 -16.82 16.47
N PRO A 66 -7.28 -17.01 16.69
CA PRO A 66 -6.80 -17.88 17.75
C PRO A 66 -6.28 -17.02 18.91
N GLY A 67 -6.52 -17.50 20.14
CA GLY A 67 -6.36 -16.77 21.39
C GLY A 67 -5.01 -16.11 21.65
N ALA A 68 -5.05 -15.20 22.63
CA ALA A 68 -4.00 -14.31 23.14
C ALA A 68 -3.68 -13.10 22.24
N ALA A 69 -4.37 -12.00 22.54
CA ALA A 69 -4.10 -10.67 22.03
C ALA A 69 -2.67 -10.21 22.35
N CYS A 70 -1.94 -9.70 21.36
CA CYS A 70 -0.89 -8.72 21.60
C CYS A 70 -1.54 -7.34 21.53
N ALA A 71 -2.43 -7.06 22.49
CA ALA A 71 -3.04 -5.75 22.58
C ALA A 71 -1.96 -4.74 22.98
N SER A 72 -1.50 -3.93 22.03
CA SER A 72 -1.07 -2.59 22.41
C SER A 72 -2.25 -1.98 23.16
N ARG A 73 -2.06 -1.68 24.45
CA ARG A 73 -3.10 -1.09 25.31
C ARG A 73 -3.57 0.29 24.83
N ARG A 74 -3.04 0.82 23.73
CA ARG A 74 -3.25 2.20 23.27
C ARG A 74 -4.24 2.33 22.12
N LEU A 75 -4.52 1.24 21.37
CA LEU A 75 -5.34 1.30 20.16
C LEU A 75 -6.38 0.17 20.11
N TRP A 76 -7.65 0.57 20.04
CA TRP A 76 -8.81 -0.32 20.06
C TRP A 76 -9.53 -0.33 18.71
N ALA A 77 -10.06 -1.48 18.31
CA ALA A 77 -10.84 -1.60 17.08
C ALA A 77 -12.29 -1.17 17.34
N ALA A 78 -12.76 -0.16 16.60
CA ALA A 78 -14.14 0.32 16.63
C ALA A 78 -14.95 -0.12 15.39
N HIS A 79 -14.39 -0.98 14.54
CA HIS A 79 -15.07 -1.52 13.36
C HIS A 79 -14.85 -3.04 13.25
N PRO A 80 -15.87 -3.85 12.90
CA PRO A 80 -15.72 -5.31 12.84
C PRO A 80 -14.64 -5.82 11.89
N TRP A 81 -14.38 -5.10 10.79
CA TRP A 81 -13.30 -5.46 9.85
C TRP A 81 -11.91 -5.32 10.48
N LEU A 82 -11.77 -4.63 11.61
CA LEU A 82 -10.52 -4.44 12.34
C LEU A 82 -10.39 -5.42 13.52
N ALA A 83 -11.21 -6.46 13.60
CA ALA A 83 -11.20 -7.42 14.71
C ALA A 83 -9.82 -8.07 14.94
N ALA A 84 -9.04 -8.28 13.88
CA ALA A 84 -7.69 -8.86 13.95
C ALA A 84 -6.59 -7.84 14.31
N MET A 85 -6.92 -6.56 14.52
CA MET A 85 -5.94 -5.51 14.79
C MET A 85 -5.07 -5.80 16.02
N SER A 86 -5.67 -6.34 17.09
CA SER A 86 -4.99 -6.72 18.35
C SER A 86 -4.03 -7.91 18.22
N SER A 87 -3.99 -8.56 17.06
CA SER A 87 -3.07 -9.66 16.74
C SER A 87 -1.97 -9.24 15.75
N THR A 88 -1.92 -7.94 15.39
CA THR A 88 -0.91 -7.41 14.47
C THR A 88 0.45 -7.37 15.16
N VAL A 89 1.42 -8.11 14.63
CA VAL A 89 2.80 -8.15 15.14
C VAL A 89 3.78 -7.42 14.24
N ALA A 90 3.40 -7.21 12.97
CA ALA A 90 4.20 -6.45 12.03
C ALA A 90 3.31 -5.68 11.05
N VAL A 91 3.75 -4.49 10.68
CA VAL A 91 3.24 -3.73 9.54
C VAL A 91 4.39 -3.54 8.56
N ASP A 92 4.14 -3.80 7.29
CA ASP A 92 5.13 -3.61 6.23
C ASP A 92 4.58 -2.63 5.18
N GLY A 93 5.33 -1.58 4.89
CA GLY A 93 5.09 -0.69 3.77
C GLY A 93 5.83 -1.16 2.53
N TYR A 94 5.17 -1.08 1.38
CA TYR A 94 5.69 -1.46 0.08
C TYR A 94 5.43 -0.36 -0.94
N ALA A 95 6.38 -0.16 -1.85
CA ALA A 95 6.22 0.70 -3.02
C ALA A 95 6.81 0.01 -4.26
N HIS A 96 6.10 0.12 -5.39
CA HIS A 96 6.47 -0.47 -6.67
C HIS A 96 5.83 0.29 -7.83
N VAL A 97 6.53 0.41 -8.95
CA VAL A 97 5.95 0.92 -10.21
C VAL A 97 5.62 -0.24 -11.13
N ASP A 98 4.34 -0.42 -11.44
CA ASP A 98 3.86 -1.45 -12.35
C ASP A 98 3.35 -0.88 -13.68
N GLN A 99 2.82 -1.75 -14.55
CA GLN A 99 2.27 -1.34 -15.85
C GLN A 99 1.10 -0.33 -15.75
N ASN A 100 0.48 -0.19 -14.57
CA ASN A 100 -0.60 0.76 -14.30
C ASN A 100 -0.10 2.00 -13.53
N GLY A 101 1.21 2.12 -13.31
CA GLY A 101 1.84 3.21 -12.59
C GLY A 101 2.29 2.82 -11.17
N PRO A 102 2.59 3.82 -10.32
CA PRO A 102 2.99 3.59 -8.93
C PRO A 102 1.90 2.84 -8.14
N CYS A 103 2.36 2.01 -7.22
CA CYS A 103 1.56 1.20 -6.33
C CYS A 103 2.24 1.11 -4.97
N GLU A 104 1.61 1.74 -4.00
CA GLU A 104 2.04 1.76 -2.61
C GLU A 104 0.98 1.08 -1.73
N TRP A 105 1.44 0.27 -0.77
CA TRP A 105 0.53 -0.36 0.17
C TRP A 105 1.18 -0.69 1.50
N LEU A 106 0.35 -0.83 2.54
CA LEU A 106 0.69 -1.45 3.82
C LEU A 106 0.13 -2.87 3.88
N GLU A 107 0.88 -3.77 4.51
CA GLU A 107 0.38 -5.07 4.95
C GLU A 107 0.49 -5.23 6.45
N CYS A 108 -0.61 -5.63 7.09
CA CYS A 108 -0.63 -5.96 8.51
C CYS A 108 -0.59 -7.47 8.67
N ARG A 109 0.40 -7.97 9.43
CA ARG A 109 0.65 -9.40 9.63
C ARG A 109 0.42 -9.84 11.07
N GLN A 110 -0.11 -11.05 11.22
CA GLN A 110 -0.23 -11.73 12.50
C GLN A 110 1.03 -12.57 12.81
N ALA A 111 1.15 -13.06 14.05
CA ALA A 111 2.23 -13.95 14.48
C ALA A 111 2.36 -15.23 13.62
N SER A 112 1.25 -15.68 13.02
CA SER A 112 1.23 -16.79 12.06
C SER A 112 1.95 -16.50 10.73
N GLY A 113 2.43 -15.27 10.53
CA GLY A 113 2.99 -14.79 9.27
C GLY A 113 1.94 -14.47 8.21
N ARG A 114 0.66 -14.70 8.48
CA ARG A 114 -0.46 -14.38 7.57
C ARG A 114 -0.77 -12.88 7.63
N SER A 115 -0.86 -12.25 6.46
CA SER A 115 -1.39 -10.89 6.32
C SER A 115 -2.91 -10.93 6.45
N TRP A 116 -3.47 -10.13 7.37
CA TRP A 116 -4.92 -10.06 7.61
C TRP A 116 -5.54 -8.82 6.98
N MET A 117 -4.77 -7.75 6.79
CA MET A 117 -5.21 -6.51 6.15
C MET A 117 -4.15 -5.99 5.19
N ARG A 118 -4.60 -5.50 4.05
CA ARG A 118 -3.80 -4.74 3.11
C ARG A 118 -4.48 -3.41 2.80
N ILE A 119 -3.71 -2.33 2.86
CA ILE A 119 -4.18 -0.95 2.63
C ILE A 119 -3.41 -0.41 1.43
N VAL A 120 -4.10 -0.15 0.33
CA VAL A 120 -3.50 0.31 -0.93
C VAL A 120 -3.82 1.78 -1.13
N LEU A 121 -2.79 2.56 -1.47
CA LEU A 121 -2.98 3.95 -1.83
C LEU A 121 -3.71 4.06 -3.17
N LEU A 122 -4.52 5.11 -3.26
CA LEU A 122 -5.22 5.54 -4.45
C LEU A 122 -4.68 6.90 -4.88
N PRO A 123 -4.98 7.37 -6.10
CA PRO A 123 -4.66 8.74 -6.51
C PRO A 123 -5.24 9.81 -5.57
N ASP A 124 -6.32 9.50 -4.85
CA ASP A 124 -6.98 10.35 -3.86
C ASP A 124 -6.35 10.27 -2.45
N SER A 125 -5.35 9.40 -2.24
CA SER A 125 -4.66 9.30 -0.96
C SER A 125 -3.70 10.46 -0.73
N ASP A 126 -3.42 10.79 0.53
CA ASP A 126 -2.41 11.78 0.88
C ASP A 126 -1.02 11.12 0.86
N TYR A 127 -0.27 11.36 -0.21
CA TYR A 127 1.09 10.85 -0.38
C TYR A 127 2.12 11.54 0.53
N CYS A 128 1.85 12.75 1.00
CA CYS A 128 2.73 13.40 1.98
C CYS A 128 2.56 12.73 3.35
N ALA A 129 1.32 12.40 3.72
CA ALA A 129 1.04 11.62 4.92
C ALA A 129 1.62 10.20 4.86
N TRP A 130 1.62 9.56 3.68
CA TRP A 130 2.31 8.30 3.44
C TRP A 130 3.81 8.40 3.69
N ASP A 131 4.44 9.41 3.11
CA ASP A 131 5.87 9.63 3.28
C ASP A 131 6.21 9.89 4.76
N ALA A 132 5.43 10.74 5.45
CA ALA A 132 5.58 10.97 6.87
C ALA A 132 5.34 9.70 7.71
N LEU A 133 4.41 8.83 7.32
CA LEU A 133 4.16 7.54 7.98
C LEU A 133 5.38 6.62 7.84
N LEU A 134 6.01 6.58 6.66
CA LEU A 134 7.20 5.77 6.41
C LEU A 134 8.44 6.24 7.17
N HIS A 135 8.55 7.54 7.43
CA HIS A 135 9.70 8.15 8.10
C HIS A 135 9.49 8.38 9.61
N GLY A 136 8.24 8.45 10.07
CA GLY A 136 7.89 8.92 11.41
C GLY A 136 7.95 7.89 12.53
N SER A 137 8.09 6.60 12.22
CA SER A 137 7.97 5.51 13.23
C SER A 137 9.00 4.38 13.11
N ALA A 138 9.98 4.47 12.21
CA ALA A 138 10.93 3.38 11.97
C ALA A 138 12.34 3.68 12.50
N ARG A 139 12.84 2.76 13.34
CA ARG A 139 14.17 2.18 13.10
C ARG A 139 14.06 1.40 11.78
N SER A 140 14.19 2.11 10.66
CA SER A 140 14.03 1.58 9.32
C SER A 140 15.19 0.65 8.99
N ASN A 141 14.92 -0.65 8.86
CA ASN A 141 15.80 -1.53 8.11
C ASN A 141 15.31 -1.48 6.66
N GLU A 142 15.84 -0.53 5.91
CA GLU A 142 15.56 -0.39 4.49
C GLU A 142 16.24 -1.56 3.75
N SER A 143 15.46 -2.36 3.03
CA SER A 143 15.96 -3.50 2.28
C SER A 143 15.42 -3.46 0.85
N SER A 144 16.34 -3.38 -0.11
CA SER A 144 16.02 -3.47 -1.54
C SER A 144 15.75 -4.93 -1.87
N VAL A 145 14.52 -5.29 -2.27
CA VAL A 145 14.20 -6.70 -2.51
C VAL A 145 13.40 -6.93 -3.79
N ALA A 146 14.13 -7.07 -4.90
CA ALA A 146 13.58 -7.51 -6.19
C ALA A 146 12.95 -8.92 -6.12
N THR A 147 13.38 -9.79 -5.20
CA THR A 147 12.88 -11.18 -5.03
C THR A 147 11.62 -11.27 -4.15
N THR A 148 11.27 -10.22 -3.41
CA THR A 148 10.17 -10.25 -2.42
C THR A 148 8.79 -10.23 -3.07
N MET A 149 8.63 -9.67 -4.26
CA MET A 149 7.29 -9.49 -4.87
C MET A 149 6.57 -10.80 -5.19
N CYS A 150 7.25 -11.78 -5.79
CA CYS A 150 6.66 -13.10 -6.04
C CYS A 150 6.35 -13.82 -4.72
N ALA A 151 7.23 -13.72 -3.73
CA ALA A 151 7.04 -14.35 -2.42
C ALA A 151 5.88 -13.71 -1.63
N THR A 152 5.79 -12.38 -1.57
CA THR A 152 4.69 -11.62 -0.92
C THR A 152 3.37 -11.86 -1.62
N ARG A 153 3.34 -11.87 -2.96
CA ARG A 153 2.14 -12.20 -3.74
C ARG A 153 1.70 -13.64 -3.51
N VAL A 154 2.63 -14.60 -3.50
CA VAL A 154 2.33 -16.01 -3.23
C VAL A 154 1.88 -16.23 -1.79
N ALA A 155 2.52 -15.59 -0.81
CA ALA A 155 2.12 -15.65 0.60
C ALA A 155 0.70 -15.09 0.80
N TRP A 156 0.39 -13.97 0.16
CA TRP A 156 -0.95 -13.39 0.13
C TRP A 156 -1.99 -14.31 -0.50
N MET A 157 -1.69 -14.86 -1.70
CA MET A 157 -2.59 -15.81 -2.37
C MET A 157 -2.78 -17.10 -1.57
N ARG A 158 -1.77 -17.58 -0.83
CA ARG A 158 -1.91 -18.71 0.10
C ARG A 158 -2.84 -18.37 1.26
N GLY A 159 -2.81 -17.13 1.76
CA GLY A 159 -3.75 -16.63 2.76
C GLY A 159 -5.21 -16.63 2.30
N LEU A 160 -5.45 -16.35 1.01
CA LEU A 160 -6.77 -16.37 0.36
C LEU A 160 -7.29 -17.79 0.07
N ARG A 161 -6.40 -18.77 -0.16
CA ARG A 161 -6.77 -20.18 -0.44
C ARG A 161 -7.35 -20.93 0.78
N GLY A 162 -7.38 -20.31 1.94
CA GLY A 162 -8.02 -20.82 3.16
C GLY A 162 -9.55 -20.71 3.19
N GLY A 163 -10.21 -20.34 2.09
CA GLY A 163 -11.67 -20.41 1.95
C GLY A 163 -12.47 -19.17 2.40
N GLY A 164 -11.82 -18.12 2.88
CA GLY A 164 -12.47 -16.84 3.18
C GLY A 164 -12.37 -15.88 2.00
N HIS A 165 -13.50 -15.51 1.39
CA HIS A 165 -13.56 -14.37 0.49
C HIS A 165 -13.31 -13.11 1.34
N GLY A 166 -12.08 -12.57 1.29
CA GLY A 166 -11.77 -11.32 1.98
C GLY A 166 -12.71 -10.19 1.56
N ARG A 167 -12.92 -9.23 2.45
CA ARG A 167 -13.75 -8.05 2.21
C ARG A 167 -12.88 -6.96 1.61
N VAL A 168 -13.37 -6.29 0.58
CA VAL A 168 -12.67 -5.18 -0.08
C VAL A 168 -13.59 -3.97 -0.16
N ALA A 169 -13.08 -2.80 0.21
CA ALA A 169 -13.81 -1.53 0.12
C ALA A 169 -12.86 -0.34 0.00
N VAL A 170 -13.38 0.75 -0.56
CA VAL A 170 -12.71 2.05 -0.52
C VAL A 170 -13.15 2.78 0.74
N VAL A 171 -12.18 3.08 1.62
CA VAL A 171 -12.45 3.53 2.98
C VAL A 171 -11.55 4.69 3.37
N ARG A 172 -11.91 5.38 4.43
CA ARG A 172 -11.00 6.22 5.20
C ARG A 172 -11.04 5.78 6.65
N PHE A 173 -9.89 5.85 7.30
CA PHE A 173 -9.78 5.55 8.72
C PHE A 173 -10.16 6.77 9.55
N ARG A 174 -10.62 6.54 10.77
CA ARG A 174 -10.84 7.58 11.77
C ARG A 174 -10.28 7.14 13.11
N LEU A 175 -9.60 8.04 13.77
CA LEU A 175 -9.17 7.86 15.15
C LEU A 175 -10.10 8.66 16.05
N HIS A 176 -10.66 8.00 17.04
CA HIS A 176 -11.47 8.61 18.08
C HIS A 176 -10.76 8.45 19.41
N ILE A 177 -10.77 9.48 20.25
CA ILE A 177 -10.28 9.38 21.63
C ILE A 177 -11.48 9.28 22.54
N TRP A 178 -11.56 8.19 23.31
CA TRP A 178 -12.62 7.99 24.28
C TRP A 178 -12.04 7.37 25.55
N ALA A 179 -12.33 7.98 26.71
CA ALA A 179 -11.75 7.61 28.00
C ALA A 179 -10.21 7.52 28.02
N GLY A 180 -9.53 8.41 27.28
CA GLY A 180 -8.07 8.41 27.16
C GLY A 180 -7.51 7.24 26.34
N GLN A 181 -8.38 6.47 25.68
CA GLN A 181 -8.02 5.37 24.79
C GLN A 181 -8.26 5.79 23.35
N SER A 182 -7.39 5.35 22.43
CA SER A 182 -7.58 5.60 21.00
C SER A 182 -8.35 4.46 20.36
N TRP A 183 -9.32 4.79 19.53
CA TRP A 183 -10.22 3.86 18.84
C TRP A 183 -10.14 4.09 17.35
N LEU A 184 -9.63 3.09 16.62
CA LEU A 184 -9.55 3.12 15.17
C LEU A 184 -10.84 2.56 14.58
N SER A 185 -11.53 3.38 13.80
CA SER A 185 -12.68 2.98 13.00
C SER A 185 -12.38 3.18 11.51
N MET A 186 -13.29 2.70 10.66
CA MET A 186 -13.25 2.90 9.21
C MET A 186 -14.66 3.18 8.71
N ILE A 187 -14.74 4.01 7.68
CA ILE A 187 -15.99 4.37 7.00
C ILE A 187 -15.75 4.43 5.49
N ASP A 188 -16.81 4.33 4.70
CA ASP A 188 -16.71 4.54 3.25
C ASP A 188 -16.07 5.90 2.95
N ALA A 189 -15.13 5.91 2.01
CA ALA A 189 -14.54 7.15 1.53
C ALA A 189 -15.11 7.52 0.16
N PRO A 190 -15.48 8.80 -0.05
CA PRO A 190 -15.66 9.30 -1.39
C PRO A 190 -14.31 9.32 -2.10
N VAL A 191 -14.30 8.94 -3.38
CA VAL A 191 -13.13 9.03 -4.26
C VAL A 191 -13.53 9.61 -5.60
N SER A 192 -12.57 10.27 -6.24
CA SER A 192 -12.66 10.73 -7.61
C SER A 192 -13.03 9.59 -8.56
N ARG A 193 -13.46 9.94 -9.78
CA ARG A 193 -13.70 8.96 -10.85
C ARG A 193 -12.43 8.16 -11.14
N LEU A 194 -11.27 8.81 -11.15
CA LEU A 194 -9.98 8.17 -11.37
C LEU A 194 -9.68 7.18 -10.24
N GLY A 195 -9.81 7.60 -8.97
CA GLY A 195 -9.60 6.73 -7.81
C GLY A 195 -10.47 5.49 -7.82
N ARG A 196 -11.72 5.60 -8.25
CA ARG A 196 -12.63 4.45 -8.40
C ARG A 196 -12.15 3.45 -9.45
N VAL A 197 -11.74 3.94 -10.63
CA VAL A 197 -11.21 3.10 -11.71
C VAL A 197 -9.93 2.41 -11.25
N CYS A 198 -9.01 3.15 -10.62
CA CYS A 198 -7.79 2.59 -10.05
C CYS A 198 -8.08 1.53 -8.98
N ALA A 199 -9.03 1.78 -8.07
CA ALA A 199 -9.44 0.83 -7.05
C ALA A 199 -9.98 -0.48 -7.65
N GLU A 200 -10.86 -0.39 -8.66
CA GLU A 200 -11.37 -1.57 -9.36
C GLU A 200 -10.27 -2.34 -10.10
N GLN A 201 -9.36 -1.62 -10.77
CA GLN A 201 -8.26 -2.23 -11.51
C GLN A 201 -7.27 -2.94 -10.58
N ARG A 202 -6.91 -2.31 -9.46
CA ARG A 202 -6.06 -2.89 -8.41
C ARG A 202 -6.73 -4.11 -7.78
N ALA A 203 -8.02 -4.02 -7.45
CA ALA A 203 -8.77 -5.13 -6.88
C ALA A 203 -8.83 -6.33 -7.85
N ARG A 204 -9.02 -6.10 -9.15
CA ARG A 204 -8.96 -7.16 -10.19
C ARG A 204 -7.56 -7.76 -10.31
N GLN A 205 -6.54 -6.91 -10.45
CA GLN A 205 -5.14 -7.33 -10.60
C GLN A 205 -4.69 -8.25 -9.45
N TRP A 206 -5.17 -7.95 -8.24
CA TRP A 206 -4.80 -8.67 -7.03
C TRP A 206 -5.83 -9.71 -6.59
N HIS A 207 -6.85 -9.97 -7.42
CA HIS A 207 -7.90 -10.96 -7.18
C HIS A 207 -8.64 -10.76 -5.84
N LEU A 208 -8.87 -9.50 -5.46
CA LEU A 208 -9.52 -9.10 -4.21
C LEU A 208 -11.06 -9.07 -4.29
N GLY A 209 -11.64 -9.37 -5.45
CA GLY A 209 -13.07 -9.19 -5.71
C GLY A 209 -13.40 -7.76 -6.14
N LYS A 210 -14.70 -7.41 -6.20
CA LYS A 210 -15.16 -6.06 -6.52
C LYS A 210 -15.22 -5.22 -5.23
N PRO A 211 -14.63 -4.00 -5.19
CA PRO A 211 -14.78 -3.11 -4.05
C PRO A 211 -16.25 -2.85 -3.72
N GLY A 212 -16.65 -3.15 -2.49
CA GLY A 212 -17.98 -2.89 -1.94
C GLY A 212 -17.99 -1.71 -0.97
N SER A 213 -19.11 -1.57 -0.24
CA SER A 213 -19.19 -0.67 0.92
C SER A 213 -18.64 -1.40 2.16
N CYS A 214 -17.97 -0.65 3.05
CA CYS A 214 -17.55 -1.18 4.33
C CYS A 214 -18.61 -1.01 5.43
N ARG A 215 -19.77 -0.38 5.13
CA ARG A 215 -20.86 -0.25 6.11
C ARG A 215 -21.37 -1.62 6.52
N VAL A 216 -21.57 -1.80 7.82
CA VAL A 216 -22.29 -2.95 8.36
C VAL A 216 -23.74 -2.82 7.90
N ALA A 217 -24.28 -3.87 7.26
CA ALA A 217 -25.72 -3.93 6.98
C ALA A 217 -26.48 -3.80 8.31
N PRO A 218 -27.59 -3.03 8.36
CA PRO A 218 -28.36 -2.85 9.59
C PRO A 218 -28.90 -4.17 10.13
#